data_AF-A0A2L2XBL5-F1
#
_entry.id   AF-A0A2L2XBL5-F1
#
_cell.length_a   1.000
_cell.length_b   1.000
_cell.length_c   1.000
_cell.angle_alpha   90.00
_cell.angle_beta   90.00
_cell.angle_gamma   90.00
#
_symmetry.space_group_name_H-M   'P 1'
#
loop_
_entity.id
_entity.type
_entity.pdbx_description
1 polymer ?
#
loop_
_entity_poly.entity_id
_entity_poly.type
_entity_poly.pdbx_seq_one_letter_code
_entity_poly.pdbx_strand_id
1 'polypeptide(L)'
;MLKMSDKTRIVEVFAGAYASGKSESAINRALQYAERGERITLVDLDTVEPAYCVRPLLRELEGLGVDVIAQTDCFGFGEAGSYVSPLQLNCLSREGNIIIDVGYGASGLDTLEIVNGIEDEQDLKIYLIVN
;
A
#
# COMPACT_ATOMS: atom_id res chain seq x y z
N MET A 1 3.64 -31.72 16.83
CA MET A 1 2.95 -30.43 16.70
C MET A 1 4.03 -29.37 16.61
N LEU A 2 4.47 -29.02 15.39
CA LEU A 2 5.47 -27.97 15.19
C LEU A 2 4.83 -26.64 15.56
N LYS A 3 5.50 -25.86 16.42
CA LYS A 3 5.20 -24.44 16.59
C LYS A 3 5.38 -23.80 15.21
N MET A 4 4.30 -23.33 14.59
CA MET A 4 4.40 -22.35 13.51
C MET A 4 5.22 -21.19 14.09
N SER A 5 6.32 -20.82 13.43
CA SER A 5 7.13 -19.71 13.91
C SER A 5 6.23 -18.48 13.94
N ASP A 6 6.18 -17.77 15.07
CA ASP A 6 5.59 -16.43 15.16
C ASP A 6 6.40 -15.53 14.22
N LYS A 7 6.06 -15.55 12.94
CA LYS A 7 6.62 -14.64 11.97
C LYS A 7 5.90 -13.32 12.19
N THR A 8 6.60 -12.38 12.82
CA THR A 8 6.11 -11.03 13.01
C THR A 8 5.66 -10.45 11.67
N ARG A 9 4.45 -9.88 11.63
CA ARG A 9 3.93 -9.23 10.43
C ARG A 9 4.83 -8.06 10.05
N ILE A 10 4.90 -7.71 8.77
CA ILE A 10 5.59 -6.50 8.33
C ILE A 10 4.57 -5.43 7.91
N VAL A 11 4.85 -4.18 8.23
CA VAL A 11 4.13 -3.03 7.71
C VAL A 11 5.15 -2.07 7.10
N GLU A 12 5.16 -1.96 5.78
CA GLU A 12 6.13 -1.17 5.04
C GLU A 12 5.44 -0.03 4.28
N VAL A 13 5.90 1.20 4.49
CA VAL A 13 5.42 2.39 3.79
C VAL A 13 6.46 2.83 2.77
N PHE A 14 6.02 3.10 1.54
CA PHE A 14 6.84 3.61 0.45
C PHE A 14 6.43 5.05 0.16
N ALA A 15 7.34 5.98 0.44
CA ALA A 15 7.16 7.41 0.19
C ALA A 15 8.30 7.94 -0.69
N GLY A 16 8.08 9.05 -1.38
CA GLY A 16 9.08 9.59 -2.30
C GLY A 16 8.53 10.70 -3.18
N ALA A 17 9.42 11.49 -3.78
CA ALA A 17 9.03 12.57 -4.69
C ALA A 17 8.24 12.03 -5.91
N TYR A 18 7.53 12.92 -6.60
CA TYR A 18 6.91 12.58 -7.88
C TYR A 18 7.92 11.93 -8.83
N ALA A 19 7.50 10.88 -9.54
CA ALA A 19 8.33 10.10 -10.46
C ALA A 19 9.61 9.45 -9.87
N SER A 20 9.69 9.29 -8.54
CA SER A 20 10.82 8.61 -7.88
C SER A 20 10.81 7.08 -8.01
N GLY A 21 9.71 6.47 -8.45
CA GLY A 21 9.55 5.01 -8.54
C GLY A 21 8.98 4.35 -7.27
N LYS A 22 8.30 5.13 -6.42
CA LYS A 22 7.62 4.69 -5.19
C LYS A 22 6.61 3.56 -5.43
N SER A 23 5.69 3.77 -6.37
CA SER A 23 4.63 2.80 -6.69
C SER A 23 5.20 1.50 -7.27
N GLU A 24 6.16 1.57 -8.19
CA GLU A 24 6.85 0.40 -8.74
C GLU A 24 7.64 -0.36 -7.66
N SER A 25 8.27 0.35 -6.73
CA SER A 25 8.98 -0.27 -5.60
C SER A 25 8.02 -1.00 -4.67
N ALA A 26 6.88 -0.39 -4.34
CA ALA A 26 5.83 -0.99 -3.51
C ALA A 26 5.23 -2.24 -4.17
N ILE A 27 4.92 -2.17 -5.47
CA ILE A 27 4.41 -3.30 -6.26
C ILE A 27 5.40 -4.46 -6.25
N ASN A 28 6.66 -4.20 -6.62
CA ASN A 28 7.69 -5.24 -6.67
C ASN A 28 7.93 -5.87 -5.30
N ARG A 29 7.87 -5.06 -4.24
CA ARG A 29 7.97 -5.58 -2.87
C ARG A 29 6.80 -6.51 -2.53
N ALA A 30 5.57 -6.15 -2.91
CA ALA A 30 4.40 -6.99 -2.67
C ALA A 30 4.50 -8.33 -3.41
N LEU A 31 4.94 -8.29 -4.67
CA LEU A 31 5.18 -9.49 -5.48
C LEU A 31 6.23 -10.42 -4.85
N GLN A 32 7.33 -9.88 -4.31
CA GLN A 32 8.34 -10.70 -3.61
C GLN A 32 7.78 -11.46 -2.40
N TYR A 33 6.79 -10.88 -1.70
CA TYR A 33 6.10 -11.57 -0.60
C TYR A 33 5.14 -12.63 -1.13
N ALA A 34 4.34 -12.30 -2.15
CA ALA A 34 3.41 -13.23 -2.77
C ALA A 34 4.12 -14.46 -3.38
N GLU A 35 5.25 -14.26 -4.07
CA GLU A 35 6.09 -15.33 -4.64
C GLU A 35 6.63 -16.31 -3.57
N ARG A 36 6.77 -15.86 -2.32
CA ARG A 36 7.17 -16.68 -1.17
C ARG A 36 5.98 -17.39 -0.51
N GLY A 37 4.78 -17.23 -1.04
CA GLY A 37 3.54 -17.76 -0.47
C GLY A 37 3.09 -17.01 0.80
N GLU A 38 3.57 -15.79 1.00
CA GLU A 38 3.20 -14.98 2.15
C GLU A 38 1.96 -14.15 1.85
N ARG A 39 1.01 -14.12 2.79
CA ARG A 39 -0.16 -13.25 2.68
C ARG A 39 0.29 -11.78 2.75
N ILE A 40 -0.03 -11.02 1.71
CA ILE A 40 0.39 -9.63 1.55
C ILE A 40 -0.77 -8.78 1.02
N THR A 41 -0.97 -7.61 1.62
CA THR A 41 -1.90 -6.59 1.14
C THR A 41 -1.12 -5.35 0.68
N LEU A 42 -1.35 -4.90 -0.55
CA LEU A 42 -0.87 -3.63 -1.09
C LEU A 42 -1.98 -2.58 -0.99
N VAL A 43 -1.69 -1.46 -0.33
CA VAL A 43 -2.62 -0.36 -0.07
C VAL A 43 -2.21 0.86 -0.88
N ASP A 44 -3.09 1.32 -1.76
CA ASP A 44 -2.96 2.60 -2.48
C ASP A 44 -3.47 3.73 -1.58
N LEU A 45 -2.57 4.55 -1.04
CA LEU A 45 -2.91 5.81 -0.35
C LEU A 45 -2.50 7.04 -1.17
N ASP A 46 -2.13 6.87 -2.44
CA ASP A 46 -1.87 8.00 -3.32
C ASP A 46 -3.19 8.67 -3.76
N THR A 47 -3.47 9.81 -3.13
CA THR A 47 -4.65 10.63 -3.42
C THR A 47 -4.37 11.71 -4.45
N VAL A 48 -3.12 11.94 -4.85
CA VAL A 48 -2.77 13.06 -5.73
C VAL A 48 -2.90 12.66 -7.20
N GLU A 49 -2.53 11.44 -7.57
CA GLU A 49 -2.42 11.03 -8.98
C GLU A 49 -3.21 9.76 -9.35
N PRO A 50 -4.56 9.84 -9.45
CA PRO A 50 -5.42 8.70 -9.73
C PRO A 50 -5.07 7.90 -10.99
N ALA A 51 -4.40 8.51 -11.97
CA ALA A 51 -4.05 7.91 -13.27
C ALA A 51 -2.73 7.10 -13.27
N TYR A 52 -1.88 7.27 -12.25
CA TYR A 52 -0.58 6.60 -12.16
C TYR A 52 -0.47 5.63 -10.97
N CYS A 53 -1.56 5.46 -10.23
CA CYS A 53 -1.67 4.51 -9.12
C CYS A 53 -1.69 3.06 -9.61
N VAL A 54 -1.53 2.12 -8.67
CA VAL A 54 -1.73 0.66 -8.80
C VAL A 54 -3.08 0.21 -9.40
N ARG A 55 -4.06 1.12 -9.53
CA ARG A 55 -5.45 0.85 -9.92
C ARG A 55 -5.62 0.13 -11.28
N PRO A 56 -4.86 0.43 -12.34
CA PRO A 56 -4.96 -0.31 -13.60
C PRO A 56 -4.47 -1.77 -13.48
N LEU A 57 -3.61 -2.06 -12.51
CA LEU A 57 -2.98 -3.38 -12.32
C LEU A 57 -3.72 -4.27 -11.31
N LEU A 58 -4.83 -3.80 -10.73
CA LEU A 58 -5.53 -4.45 -9.62
C LEU A 58 -5.79 -5.95 -9.85
N ARG A 59 -6.41 -6.29 -10.99
CA ARG A 59 -6.73 -7.70 -11.33
C ARG A 59 -5.49 -8.55 -11.59
N GLU A 60 -4.43 -7.96 -12.11
CA GLU A 60 -3.17 -8.67 -12.38
C GLU A 60 -2.47 -9.00 -11.05
N LEU A 61 -2.38 -8.02 -10.15
CA LEU A 61 -1.80 -8.19 -8.82
C LEU A 61 -2.57 -9.22 -7.98
N GLU A 62 -3.90 -9.16 -7.99
CA GLU A 62 -4.75 -10.18 -7.34
C GLU A 62 -4.51 -11.58 -7.92
N GLY A 63 -4.38 -11.69 -9.25
CA GLY A 63 -4.05 -12.95 -9.93
C GLY A 63 -2.67 -13.51 -9.58
N LEU A 64 -1.75 -12.64 -9.14
CA LEU A 64 -0.41 -12.99 -8.68
C LEU A 64 -0.33 -13.24 -7.15
N GLY A 65 -1.46 -13.20 -6.44
CA GLY A 65 -1.53 -13.50 -5.00
C GLY A 65 -1.31 -12.30 -4.08
N VAL A 66 -1.44 -11.07 -4.59
CA VAL A 66 -1.40 -9.84 -3.80
C VAL A 66 -2.82 -9.36 -3.54
N ASP A 67 -3.25 -9.26 -2.28
CA ASP A 67 -4.49 -8.57 -1.93
C ASP A 67 -4.30 -7.07 -2.20
N VAL A 68 -5.25 -6.39 -2.85
CA VAL A 68 -5.12 -4.95 -3.13
C VAL A 68 -6.25 -4.16 -2.48
N ILE A 69 -5.91 -3.06 -1.80
CA ILE A 69 -6.85 -2.04 -1.33
C ILE A 69 -6.55 -0.76 -2.10
N ALA A 70 -7.43 -0.39 -3.03
CA ALA A 70 -7.32 0.84 -3.79
C ALA A 70 -8.71 1.42 -4.09
N GLN A 71 -8.76 2.69 -4.48
CA GLN A 71 -9.99 3.29 -4.98
C GLN A 71 -10.31 2.72 -6.37
N THR A 72 -11.38 1.94 -6.47
CA THR A 72 -11.83 1.28 -7.72
C THR A 72 -12.80 2.12 -8.54
N ASP A 73 -13.38 3.15 -7.93
CA ASP A 73 -14.53 3.87 -8.47
C ASP A 73 -14.01 5.17 -9.10
N CYS A 74 -13.62 5.11 -10.37
CA CYS A 74 -13.34 6.31 -11.16
C CYS A 74 -14.66 6.80 -11.79
N PHE A 75 -15.28 7.83 -11.21
CA PHE A 75 -16.44 8.51 -11.81
C PHE A 75 -15.99 9.72 -12.65
N GLY A 76 -16.35 9.73 -13.94
CA GLY A 76 -16.11 10.85 -14.86
C GLY A 76 -14.76 10.81 -15.60
N PHE A 77 -14.44 11.89 -16.33
CA PHE A 77 -13.17 12.09 -17.07
C PHE A 77 -11.96 12.35 -16.14
N GLY A 78 -11.90 11.74 -14.95
CA GLY A 78 -10.87 12.00 -13.95
C GLY A 78 -11.05 13.28 -13.14
N GLU A 79 -12.25 13.88 -13.18
CA GLU A 79 -12.56 15.16 -12.50
C GLU A 79 -13.06 14.99 -11.05
N ALA A 80 -13.40 13.77 -10.62
CA ALA A 80 -13.67 13.47 -9.22
C ALA A 80 -12.33 13.22 -8.51
N GLY A 81 -11.95 14.09 -7.56
CA GLY A 81 -10.73 13.93 -6.78
C GLY A 81 -10.64 12.56 -6.11
N SER A 82 -9.43 12.03 -5.93
CA SER A 82 -9.26 10.80 -5.15
C SER A 82 -9.78 11.01 -3.74
N TYR A 83 -10.42 9.98 -3.19
CA TYR A 83 -10.84 9.93 -1.80
C TYR A 83 -10.19 8.74 -1.10
N VAL A 84 -10.15 8.80 0.23
CA VAL A 84 -9.70 7.69 1.06
C VAL A 84 -10.91 6.93 1.56
N SER A 85 -11.02 5.67 1.16
CA SER A 85 -12.12 4.78 1.55
C SER A 85 -11.96 4.26 2.99
N PRO A 86 -13.04 3.78 3.63
CA PRO A 86 -12.94 3.11 4.93
C PRO A 86 -11.98 1.91 4.95
N LEU A 87 -11.81 1.20 3.82
CA LEU A 87 -10.86 0.10 3.73
C LEU A 87 -9.41 0.58 3.77
N GLN A 88 -9.11 1.72 3.16
CA GLN A 88 -7.79 2.35 3.23
C GLN A 88 -7.50 2.85 4.66
N LEU A 89 -8.46 3.51 5.32
CA LEU A 89 -8.31 3.99 6.71
C LEU A 89 -8.07 2.85 7.71
N ASN A 90 -8.70 1.69 7.50
CA ASN A 90 -8.62 0.54 8.39
C ASN A 90 -7.70 -0.57 7.87
N CYS A 91 -6.76 -0.25 6.98
CA CYS A 91 -5.94 -1.28 6.31
C CYS A 91 -5.14 -2.14 7.29
N LEU A 92 -4.69 -1.58 8.43
CA LEU A 92 -3.95 -2.29 9.47
C LEU A 92 -4.73 -3.41 10.18
N SER A 93 -6.05 -3.45 10.01
CA SER A 93 -6.90 -4.56 10.49
C SER A 93 -6.76 -5.83 9.65
N ARG A 94 -6.10 -5.76 8.48
CA ARG A 94 -5.80 -6.93 7.65
C ARG A 94 -4.77 -7.82 8.34
N GLU A 95 -5.02 -9.12 8.26
CA GLU A 95 -4.04 -10.13 8.63
C GLU A 95 -2.96 -10.29 7.55
N GLY A 96 -1.74 -10.62 7.97
CA GLY A 96 -0.61 -10.79 7.06
C GLY A 96 0.25 -9.54 6.95
N ASN A 97 1.10 -9.52 5.94
CA ASN A 97 1.99 -8.42 5.64
C ASN A 97 1.22 -7.26 4.98
N ILE A 98 1.68 -6.03 5.16
CA ILE A 98 1.07 -4.83 4.59
C ILE A 98 2.15 -3.97 3.94
N ILE A 99 1.90 -3.54 2.71
CA ILE A 99 2.65 -2.50 2.01
C ILE A 99 1.73 -1.34 1.71
N ILE A 100 2.18 -0.12 1.98
CA ILE A 100 1.42 1.11 1.77
C ILE A 100 2.20 2.00 0.80
N ASP A 101 1.61 2.30 -0.35
CA ASP A 101 2.12 3.28 -1.31
C ASP A 101 1.51 4.66 -1.00
N VAL A 102 2.36 5.66 -0.75
CA VAL A 102 1.94 6.98 -0.32
C VAL A 102 2.33 8.02 -1.36
N GLY A 103 1.37 8.87 -1.75
CA GLY A 103 1.57 9.96 -2.71
C GLY A 103 2.39 11.16 -2.18
N TYR A 104 2.88 12.01 -3.08
CA TYR A 104 3.40 13.37 -2.80
C TYR A 104 4.59 13.53 -1.82
N GLY A 105 5.75 12.93 -2.11
CA GLY A 105 7.01 13.33 -1.46
C GLY A 105 7.08 12.96 0.02
N ALA A 106 7.97 13.64 0.76
CA ALA A 106 8.06 13.48 2.22
C ALA A 106 6.81 14.00 2.95
N SER A 107 6.11 15.00 2.38
CA SER A 107 4.79 15.49 2.84
C SER A 107 3.68 14.45 2.69
N GLY A 108 3.89 13.43 1.86
CA GLY A 108 2.97 12.31 1.71
C GLY A 108 2.69 11.59 3.02
N LEU A 109 3.69 11.54 3.91
CA LEU A 109 3.60 10.87 5.20
C LEU A 109 2.51 11.46 6.09
N ASP A 110 2.08 12.71 5.88
CA ASP A 110 0.93 13.30 6.58
C ASP A 110 -0.37 12.49 6.32
N THR A 111 -0.45 11.80 5.18
CA THR A 111 -1.56 10.89 4.85
C THR A 111 -1.59 9.65 5.73
N LEU A 112 -0.51 9.33 6.45
CA LEU A 112 -0.53 8.24 7.43
C LEU A 112 -1.33 8.60 8.67
N GLU A 113 -1.47 9.88 9.03
CA GLU A 113 -2.19 10.31 10.25
C GLU A 113 -3.65 9.86 10.28
N ILE A 114 -4.26 9.64 9.12
CA ILE A 114 -5.64 9.17 8.99
C ILE A 114 -5.76 7.63 9.05
N VAL A 115 -4.65 6.89 9.05
CA VAL A 115 -4.65 5.43 9.14
C VAL A 115 -4.85 5.01 10.59
N ASN A 116 -5.94 4.29 10.86
CA ASN A 116 -6.30 3.87 12.21
C ASN A 116 -5.25 2.90 12.78
N GLY A 117 -4.69 3.26 13.94
CA GLY A 117 -3.71 2.44 14.66
C GLY A 117 -2.28 2.55 14.15
N ILE A 118 -1.97 3.49 13.25
CA ILE A 118 -0.61 3.65 12.70
C ILE A 118 0.43 3.99 13.77
N GLU A 119 0.05 4.78 14.78
CA GLU A 119 0.94 5.19 15.88
C GLU A 119 1.28 4.02 16.82
N ASP A 120 0.42 3.01 16.89
CA ASP A 120 0.58 1.82 17.73
C ASP A 120 1.31 0.67 17.01
N GLU A 121 1.58 0.82 15.71
CA GLU A 121 2.19 -0.23 14.89
C GLU A 121 3.69 -0.38 15.19
N GLN A 122 4.06 -1.48 15.86
CA GLN A 122 5.44 -1.72 16.29
C GLN A 122 6.37 -2.16 15.16
N ASP A 123 5.83 -2.73 14.08
CA ASP A 123 6.59 -3.28 12.96
C ASP A 123 6.60 -2.38 11.72
N LEU A 124 6.30 -1.09 11.93
CA LEU A 124 6.28 -0.06 10.88
C LEU A 124 7.69 0.29 10.40
N LYS A 125 7.90 0.16 9.09
CA LYS A 125 9.11 0.64 8.39
C LYS A 125 8.71 1.60 7.29
N ILE A 126 9.36 2.75 7.24
CA ILE A 126 9.12 3.77 6.22
C ILE A 126 10.36 3.86 5.33
N TYR A 127 10.17 3.67 4.03
CA TYR A 127 11.19 3.77 3.01
C TYR A 127 10.99 5.04 2.20
N LEU A 128 12.03 5.88 2.14
CA LEU A 128 12.10 7.00 1.22
C LEU A 128 12.78 6.55 -0.07
N ILE A 129 12.05 6.61 -1.18
CA ILE A 129 12.54 6.23 -2.51
C ILE A 129 13.18 7.46 -3.17
N VAL A 130 14.40 7.28 -3.65
CA VAL A 130 15.22 8.30 -4.30
C VAL A 130 15.81 7.71 -5.58
N ASN A 131 15.68 8.44 -6.69
CA ASN A 131 16.19 8.08 -8.02
C ASN A 131 16.95 9.26 -8.61
#